data_AF-A0AAI8SZB5-F1
#
_entry.id   AF-A0AAI8SZB5-F1
#
_cell.length_a   1.000
_cell.length_b   1.000
_cell.length_c   1.000
_cell.angle_alpha   90.00
_cell.angle_beta   90.00
_cell.angle_gamma   90.00
#
_symmetry.space_group_name_H-M   'P 1'
#
loop_
_entity.id
_entity.type
_entity.pdbx_description
1 polymer ?
#
loop_
_entity_poly.entity_id
_entity_poly.type
_entity_poly.pdbx_seq_one_letter_code
_entity_poly.pdbx_strand_id
1 'polypeptide(L)'
;MQGIFATGNATSHCYAFNMMVSKSNFINTANGISLGTLFQGLFVTQSNFLNGEAGIVVPAAESEVDQINISDSSFDVKGDTIATFSPIVGLYVTHNTIEIPKSGSGVHINGGGDQFVIAENNIFNPFGKSSGSGVIVDSAANFGNITGNVYQYLRVANSLGASSSGWNIQSNAYGSKISKWNINSGKRNKVGGGSP
;
A
#
# COMPACT_ATOMS: atom_id res chain seq x y z
N MET A 1 13.74 -15.61 0.44
CA MET A 1 12.75 -16.52 -0.18
C MET A 1 11.47 -15.74 -0.40
N GLN A 2 10.87 -15.76 -1.59
CA GLN A 2 9.57 -15.13 -1.84
C GLN A 2 8.45 -16.15 -1.58
N GLY A 3 7.29 -15.71 -1.10
CA GLY A 3 6.13 -16.59 -0.92
C GLY A 3 5.50 -16.94 -2.28
N ILE A 4 4.98 -15.92 -2.97
CA ILE A 4 4.51 -16.01 -4.36
C ILE A 4 5.28 -15.01 -5.21
N PHE A 5 5.74 -15.47 -6.37
CA PHE A 5 6.19 -14.63 -7.47
C PHE A 5 5.31 -14.89 -8.68
N ALA A 6 4.73 -13.84 -9.26
CA ALA A 6 3.86 -13.98 -10.42
C ALA A 6 4.22 -12.95 -11.50
N THR A 7 4.46 -13.44 -12.73
CA THR A 7 4.87 -12.63 -13.89
C THR A 7 4.30 -13.25 -15.17
N GLY A 8 3.91 -12.42 -16.13
CA GLY A 8 3.40 -12.84 -17.44
C GLY A 8 4.48 -12.84 -18.52
N ASN A 9 4.12 -13.33 -19.72
CA ASN A 9 4.96 -13.23 -20.92
C ASN A 9 4.16 -12.78 -22.14
N ALA A 10 4.80 -12.03 -23.05
CA ALA A 10 4.15 -11.35 -24.19
C ALA A 10 3.92 -12.27 -25.42
N THR A 11 3.58 -13.54 -25.22
CA THR A 11 3.59 -14.50 -26.35
C THR A 11 2.32 -14.48 -27.21
N SER A 12 1.21 -13.88 -26.78
CA SER A 12 0.09 -13.48 -27.67
C SER A 12 -0.95 -12.65 -26.92
N HIS A 13 -1.64 -11.76 -27.65
CA HIS A 13 -2.64 -10.80 -27.17
C HIS A 13 -3.59 -11.32 -26.06
N CYS A 14 -3.79 -10.48 -25.04
CA CYS A 14 -4.94 -10.46 -24.12
C CYS A 14 -5.16 -11.64 -23.15
N TYR A 15 -4.12 -12.33 -22.68
CA TYR A 15 -4.24 -13.17 -21.47
C TYR A 15 -3.58 -12.49 -20.29
N ALA A 16 -4.27 -11.46 -19.83
CA ALA A 16 -3.91 -10.73 -18.64
C ALA A 16 -4.23 -11.65 -17.43
N PHE A 17 -3.19 -12.03 -16.70
CA PHE A 17 -3.26 -13.04 -15.65
C PHE A 17 -3.84 -12.44 -14.36
N ASN A 18 -4.89 -13.07 -13.82
CA ASN A 18 -5.49 -12.72 -12.54
C ASN A 18 -5.18 -13.79 -11.49
N MET A 19 -4.85 -13.36 -10.28
CA MET A 19 -4.60 -14.23 -9.14
C MET A 19 -5.51 -13.82 -7.98
N MET A 20 -6.13 -14.82 -7.35
CA MET A 20 -6.78 -14.67 -6.06
C MET A 20 -5.99 -15.42 -5.00
N VAL A 21 -5.62 -14.72 -3.93
CA VAL A 21 -4.98 -15.27 -2.74
C VAL A 21 -5.92 -15.05 -1.58
N SER A 22 -6.40 -16.14 -0.99
CA SER A 22 -7.32 -16.07 0.15
C SER A 22 -6.87 -17.00 1.27
N LYS A 23 -7.07 -16.61 2.53
CA LYS A 23 -6.87 -17.48 3.71
C LYS A 23 -5.47 -18.10 3.77
N SER A 24 -4.47 -17.34 3.34
CA SER A 24 -3.08 -17.79 3.22
C SER A 24 -2.20 -17.14 4.28
N ASN A 25 -1.11 -17.82 4.67
CA ASN A 25 -0.13 -17.29 5.61
C ASN A 25 1.25 -17.21 4.93
N PHE A 26 1.85 -16.03 4.94
CA PHE A 26 3.20 -15.76 4.45
C PHE A 26 4.09 -15.45 5.65
N ILE A 27 4.88 -16.45 6.09
CA ILE A 27 5.65 -16.35 7.34
C ILE A 27 7.14 -16.42 6.99
N ASN A 28 7.94 -15.48 7.52
CA ASN A 28 9.40 -15.42 7.33
C ASN A 28 9.84 -15.34 5.84
N THR A 29 9.01 -14.77 4.98
CA THR A 29 9.34 -14.52 3.57
C THR A 29 10.08 -13.20 3.42
N ALA A 30 10.96 -13.06 2.42
CA ALA A 30 11.47 -11.75 2.02
C ALA A 30 10.29 -10.87 1.57
N ASN A 31 9.57 -11.32 0.54
CA ASN A 31 8.31 -10.71 0.13
C ASN A 31 7.22 -11.78 0.18
N GLY A 32 6.06 -11.48 0.75
CA GLY A 32 4.93 -12.40 0.74
C GLY A 32 4.45 -12.67 -0.68
N ILE A 33 4.11 -11.60 -1.41
CA ILE A 33 3.77 -11.63 -2.83
C ILE A 33 4.61 -10.59 -3.57
N SER A 34 5.23 -11.00 -4.67
CA SER A 34 5.96 -10.12 -5.57
C SER A 34 5.36 -10.23 -6.97
N LEU A 35 4.87 -9.11 -7.50
CA LEU A 35 4.28 -9.03 -8.83
C LEU A 35 5.30 -8.52 -9.84
N GLY A 36 5.45 -9.26 -10.94
CA GLY A 36 6.24 -8.87 -12.10
C GLY A 36 5.38 -8.34 -13.24
N THR A 37 6.04 -8.15 -14.38
CA THR A 37 5.49 -7.60 -15.62
C THR A 37 4.30 -8.41 -16.19
N LEU A 38 3.41 -7.74 -16.94
CA LEU A 38 2.23 -8.33 -17.61
C LEU A 38 1.26 -9.04 -16.65
N PHE A 39 0.85 -8.32 -15.59
CA PHE A 39 0.02 -8.87 -14.53
C PHE A 39 -1.28 -8.07 -14.38
N GLN A 40 -2.43 -8.71 -14.61
CA GLN A 40 -3.71 -7.97 -14.67
C GLN A 40 -4.30 -7.65 -13.31
N GLY A 41 -4.30 -8.62 -12.41
CA GLY A 41 -5.16 -8.53 -11.24
C GLY A 41 -4.69 -9.38 -10.11
N LEU A 42 -4.41 -8.75 -8.97
CA LEU A 42 -4.18 -9.45 -7.71
C LEU A 42 -5.34 -9.15 -6.79
N PHE A 43 -5.99 -10.18 -6.27
CA PHE A 43 -7.00 -10.07 -5.23
C PHE A 43 -6.50 -10.82 -4.00
N VAL A 44 -6.14 -10.11 -2.95
CA VAL A 44 -5.74 -10.67 -1.66
C VAL A 44 -6.84 -10.43 -0.64
N THR A 45 -7.27 -11.49 0.03
CA THR A 45 -8.27 -11.39 1.10
C THR A 45 -7.98 -12.34 2.24
N GLN A 46 -8.35 -11.98 3.47
CA GLN A 46 -8.29 -12.86 4.65
C GLN A 46 -6.92 -13.55 4.84
N SER A 47 -5.82 -12.89 4.50
CA SER A 47 -4.48 -13.47 4.53
C SER A 47 -3.59 -12.79 5.57
N ASN A 48 -2.56 -13.49 6.04
CA ASN A 48 -1.61 -12.97 7.03
C ASN A 48 -0.19 -12.91 6.46
N PHE A 49 0.50 -11.80 6.70
CA PHE A 49 1.89 -11.59 6.32
C PHE A 49 2.69 -11.30 7.59
N LEU A 50 3.56 -12.22 8.01
CA LEU A 50 4.19 -12.19 9.33
C LEU A 50 5.71 -12.35 9.24
N ASN A 51 6.43 -11.45 9.91
CA ASN A 51 7.88 -11.47 10.10
C ASN A 51 8.70 -11.51 8.78
N GLY A 52 8.10 -11.06 7.68
CA GLY A 52 8.77 -10.87 6.40
C GLY A 52 9.39 -9.48 6.24
N GLU A 53 10.06 -9.21 5.12
CA GLU A 53 10.54 -7.85 4.81
C GLU A 53 9.40 -6.99 4.24
N ALA A 54 8.64 -7.51 3.26
CA ALA A 54 7.47 -6.85 2.70
C ALA A 54 6.28 -7.82 2.58
N GLY A 55 5.06 -7.28 2.62
CA GLY A 55 3.84 -8.05 2.40
C GLY A 55 3.61 -8.29 0.90
N ILE A 56 3.30 -7.21 0.19
CA ILE A 56 3.04 -7.22 -1.26
C ILE A 56 3.92 -6.16 -1.91
N VAL A 57 4.67 -6.54 -2.94
CA VAL A 57 5.54 -5.61 -3.67
C VAL A 57 5.35 -5.73 -5.18
N VAL A 58 5.31 -4.57 -5.85
CA VAL A 58 5.60 -4.44 -7.27
C VAL A 58 7.02 -3.84 -7.35
N PRO A 59 8.05 -4.63 -7.67
CA PRO A 59 9.42 -4.14 -7.78
C PRO A 59 9.57 -3.04 -8.82
N ALA A 60 10.72 -2.37 -8.82
CA ALA A 60 11.05 -1.39 -9.87
C ALA A 60 11.30 -2.09 -11.21
N ALA A 61 11.13 -1.35 -12.31
CA ALA A 61 11.31 -1.81 -13.70
C ALA A 61 10.33 -2.91 -14.16
N GLU A 62 9.18 -3.02 -13.50
CA GLU A 62 8.06 -3.83 -13.98
C GLU A 62 7.12 -2.99 -14.85
N SER A 63 6.40 -3.63 -15.76
CA SER A 63 5.49 -2.95 -16.70
C SER A 63 4.18 -3.70 -16.87
N GLU A 64 3.13 -3.00 -17.27
CA GLU A 64 1.80 -3.59 -17.54
C GLU A 64 1.27 -4.37 -16.33
N VAL A 65 1.35 -3.74 -15.15
CA VAL A 65 0.71 -4.22 -13.92
C VAL A 65 -0.57 -3.41 -13.74
N ASP A 66 -1.73 -4.05 -13.88
CA ASP A 66 -2.99 -3.32 -13.92
C ASP A 66 -3.52 -3.07 -12.51
N GLN A 67 -4.11 -4.07 -11.83
CA GLN A 67 -4.87 -3.85 -10.61
C GLN A 67 -4.43 -4.73 -9.44
N ILE A 68 -4.37 -4.13 -8.25
CA ILE A 68 -4.16 -4.82 -6.98
C ILE A 68 -5.29 -4.45 -6.02
N ASN A 69 -5.98 -5.45 -5.48
CA ASN A 69 -7.02 -5.33 -4.48
C ASN A 69 -6.62 -6.13 -3.24
N ILE A 70 -6.59 -5.48 -2.09
CA ILE A 70 -6.14 -6.06 -0.82
C ILE A 70 -7.19 -5.74 0.23
N SER A 71 -7.81 -6.79 0.77
CA SER A 71 -8.92 -6.69 1.72
C SER A 71 -8.73 -7.60 2.92
N ASP A 72 -9.32 -7.24 4.06
CA ASP A 72 -9.53 -8.14 5.21
C ASP A 72 -8.26 -8.92 5.65
N SER A 73 -7.07 -8.35 5.46
CA SER A 73 -5.79 -9.03 5.67
C SER A 73 -4.99 -8.37 6.79
N SER A 74 -4.11 -9.15 7.41
CA SER A 74 -3.24 -8.67 8.49
C SER A 74 -1.78 -8.69 8.06
N PHE A 75 -1.07 -7.61 8.38
CA PHE A 75 0.32 -7.43 8.02
C PHE A 75 1.15 -7.03 9.24
N ASP A 76 2.21 -7.77 9.46
CA ASP A 76 3.27 -7.53 10.44
C ASP A 76 4.61 -7.88 9.78
N VAL A 77 5.21 -6.89 9.12
CA VAL A 77 6.45 -7.03 8.34
C VAL A 77 7.48 -5.96 8.75
N LYS A 78 8.73 -6.14 8.35
CA LYS A 78 9.88 -5.34 8.82
C LYS A 78 10.19 -4.10 7.97
N GLY A 79 9.67 -4.04 6.75
CA GLY A 79 9.82 -2.94 5.81
C GLY A 79 8.49 -2.34 5.40
N ASP A 80 8.37 -1.96 4.12
CA ASP A 80 7.11 -1.47 3.56
C ASP A 80 6.13 -2.63 3.40
N THR A 81 4.92 -2.46 3.94
CA THR A 81 3.90 -3.51 3.95
C THR A 81 3.35 -3.76 2.55
N ILE A 82 2.87 -2.71 1.89
CA ILE A 82 2.43 -2.74 0.50
C ILE A 82 3.24 -1.69 -0.24
N ALA A 83 4.02 -2.10 -1.25
CA ALA A 83 4.90 -1.19 -1.97
C ALA A 83 4.76 -1.33 -3.49
N THR A 84 4.62 -0.21 -4.18
CA THR A 84 4.59 -0.15 -5.65
C THR A 84 5.72 0.75 -6.13
N PHE A 85 6.76 0.14 -6.71
CA PHE A 85 7.93 0.85 -7.23
C PHE A 85 7.93 0.96 -8.77
N SER A 86 6.93 0.36 -9.42
CA SER A 86 6.64 0.50 -10.84
C SER A 86 5.20 0.96 -11.05
N PRO A 87 4.89 1.65 -12.17
CA PRO A 87 3.54 2.11 -12.45
C PRO A 87 2.51 0.98 -12.37
N ILE A 88 1.41 1.27 -11.69
CA ILE A 88 0.23 0.39 -11.66
C ILE A 88 -1.02 1.17 -12.04
N VAL A 89 -1.98 0.55 -12.70
CA VAL A 89 -3.24 1.24 -13.07
C VAL A 89 -4.08 1.51 -11.82
N GLY A 90 -4.19 0.52 -10.93
CA GLY A 90 -5.06 0.60 -9.76
C GLY A 90 -4.54 -0.10 -8.50
N LEU A 91 -4.68 0.54 -7.35
CA LEU A 91 -4.46 -0.05 -6.03
C LEU A 91 -5.65 0.23 -5.12
N TYR A 92 -6.22 -0.82 -4.56
CA TYR A 92 -7.32 -0.78 -3.62
C TYR A 92 -6.91 -1.52 -2.34
N VAL A 93 -6.86 -0.80 -1.23
CA VAL A 93 -6.48 -1.31 0.09
C VAL A 93 -7.61 -0.99 1.06
N THR A 94 -8.33 -2.01 1.55
CA THR A 94 -9.51 -1.85 2.41
C THR A 94 -9.56 -2.85 3.56
N HIS A 95 -10.12 -2.46 4.71
CA HIS A 95 -10.35 -3.36 5.85
C HIS A 95 -9.12 -4.16 6.35
N ASN A 96 -7.90 -3.65 6.16
CA ASN A 96 -6.67 -4.35 6.59
C ASN A 96 -6.21 -3.89 7.98
N THR A 97 -5.51 -4.76 8.70
CA THR A 97 -4.71 -4.38 9.89
C THR A 97 -3.23 -4.38 9.52
N ILE A 98 -2.55 -3.26 9.72
CA ILE A 98 -1.18 -3.03 9.23
C ILE A 98 -0.32 -2.53 10.39
N GLU A 99 0.61 -3.37 10.83
CA GLU A 99 1.64 -3.04 11.81
C GLU A 99 2.88 -2.48 11.09
N ILE A 100 3.22 -1.22 11.40
CA ILE A 100 4.22 -0.44 10.65
C ILE A 100 5.54 -0.39 11.42
N PRO A 101 6.65 -0.84 10.83
CA PRO A 101 7.97 -0.79 11.45
C PRO A 101 8.58 0.63 11.41
N LYS A 102 9.63 0.86 12.21
CA LYS A 102 10.21 2.21 12.46
C LYS A 102 10.59 2.98 11.20
N SER A 103 11.11 2.26 10.21
CA SER A 103 11.65 2.80 8.97
C SER A 103 10.80 2.46 7.76
N GLY A 104 9.68 1.75 7.94
CA GLY A 104 8.79 1.36 6.85
C GLY A 104 7.53 2.19 6.79
N SER A 105 6.65 1.75 5.91
CA SER A 105 5.31 2.30 5.74
C SER A 105 4.25 1.23 5.54
N GLY A 106 3.00 1.57 5.82
CA GLY A 106 1.88 0.67 5.54
C GLY A 106 1.59 0.56 4.04
N VAL A 107 1.57 1.70 3.34
CA VAL A 107 1.44 1.74 1.88
C VAL A 107 2.43 2.73 1.30
N HIS A 108 3.30 2.27 0.39
CA HIS A 108 4.29 3.08 -0.32
C HIS A 108 4.00 3.08 -1.82
N ILE A 109 3.72 4.26 -2.37
CA ILE A 109 3.41 4.47 -3.79
C ILE A 109 4.51 5.30 -4.45
N ASN A 110 5.40 4.62 -5.15
CA ASN A 110 6.53 5.21 -5.88
C ASN A 110 6.50 4.88 -7.40
N GLY A 111 5.58 4.05 -7.85
CA GLY A 111 5.43 3.70 -9.25
C GLY A 111 4.65 4.69 -10.12
N GLY A 112 3.81 5.53 -9.52
CA GLY A 112 2.77 6.26 -10.25
C GLY A 112 1.59 5.37 -10.65
N GLY A 113 0.57 5.97 -11.25
CA GLY A 113 -0.68 5.30 -11.63
C GLY A 113 -1.87 6.22 -11.73
N ASP A 114 -3.05 5.63 -11.97
CA ASP A 114 -4.28 6.37 -12.27
C ASP A 114 -5.33 6.31 -11.15
N GLN A 115 -5.44 5.20 -10.41
CA GLN A 115 -6.52 5.00 -9.43
C GLN A 115 -6.00 4.39 -8.13
N PHE A 116 -5.89 5.22 -7.10
CA PHE A 116 -5.48 4.75 -5.76
C PHE A 116 -6.60 4.94 -4.76
N VAL A 117 -6.96 3.87 -4.06
CA VAL A 117 -7.95 3.89 -2.98
C VAL A 117 -7.36 3.17 -1.77
N ILE A 118 -7.10 3.95 -0.72
CA ILE A 118 -6.72 3.43 0.60
C ILE A 118 -7.84 3.86 1.53
N ALA A 119 -8.84 2.99 1.69
CA ALA A 119 -10.08 3.40 2.31
C ALA A 119 -10.75 2.30 3.13
N GLU A 120 -11.89 2.65 3.75
CA GLU A 120 -12.79 1.67 4.37
C GLU A 120 -12.11 0.88 5.49
N ASN A 121 -11.77 1.57 6.58
CA ASN A 121 -11.33 0.98 7.85
C ASN A 121 -10.02 0.18 7.80
N ASN A 122 -9.00 0.62 7.05
CA ASN A 122 -7.65 0.13 7.35
C ASN A 122 -7.18 0.69 8.71
N ILE A 123 -6.55 -0.17 9.51
CA ILE A 123 -5.98 0.18 10.82
C ILE A 123 -4.47 0.16 10.69
N PHE A 124 -3.85 1.32 10.83
CA PHE A 124 -2.40 1.53 10.78
C PHE A 124 -1.85 1.74 12.19
N ASN A 125 -1.13 0.74 12.70
CA ASN A 125 -0.55 0.72 14.04
C ASN A 125 0.97 0.66 13.97
N PRO A 126 1.70 1.00 15.05
CA PRO A 126 3.14 0.82 15.07
C PRO A 126 3.49 -0.63 15.42
N PHE A 127 4.45 -1.19 14.71
CA PHE A 127 5.16 -2.36 15.21
C PHE A 127 6.01 -1.94 16.43
N GLY A 128 5.59 -2.35 17.63
CA GLY A 128 6.26 -2.00 18.89
C GLY A 128 6.26 -0.50 19.20
N LYS A 129 7.38 0.05 19.70
CA LYS A 129 7.53 1.50 20.00
C LYS A 129 7.95 2.34 18.79
N SER A 130 7.72 1.83 17.58
CA SER A 130 8.27 2.42 16.37
C SER A 130 7.37 3.50 15.78
N SER A 131 7.93 4.38 14.94
CA SER A 131 7.20 5.50 14.34
C SER A 131 7.46 5.58 12.83
N GLY A 132 6.93 4.59 12.10
CA GLY A 132 6.88 4.60 10.64
C GLY A 132 5.83 5.57 10.10
N SER A 133 5.50 5.41 8.81
CA SER A 133 4.46 6.24 8.15
C SER A 133 3.30 5.41 7.64
N GLY A 134 2.07 5.89 7.75
CA GLY A 134 0.89 5.16 7.28
C GLY A 134 0.90 4.95 5.77
N VAL A 135 0.72 6.05 5.03
CA VAL A 135 0.76 6.08 3.57
C VAL A 135 1.82 7.08 3.10
N ILE A 136 2.67 6.65 2.17
CA ILE A 136 3.68 7.48 1.48
C ILE A 136 3.38 7.47 -0.02
N VAL A 137 3.38 8.65 -0.64
CA VAL A 137 3.23 8.84 -2.09
C VAL A 137 4.37 9.70 -2.60
N ASP A 138 5.42 9.10 -3.14
CA ASP A 138 6.63 9.82 -3.58
C ASP A 138 6.63 10.13 -5.09
N SER A 139 5.83 9.40 -5.86
CA SER A 139 5.82 9.44 -7.32
C SER A 139 4.76 10.35 -7.93
N ALA A 140 4.76 10.46 -9.27
CA ALA A 140 3.70 11.06 -10.07
C ALA A 140 2.43 10.18 -10.09
N ALA A 141 2.01 9.70 -8.91
CA ALA A 141 0.73 9.08 -8.74
C ALA A 141 -0.33 10.18 -8.80
N ASN A 142 -1.18 10.10 -9.81
CA ASN A 142 -2.26 11.04 -10.01
C ASN A 142 -3.54 10.42 -9.47
N PHE A 143 -4.36 11.23 -8.79
CA PHE A 143 -5.71 10.84 -8.37
C PHE A 143 -5.75 9.63 -7.41
N GLY A 144 -5.53 9.92 -6.12
CA GLY A 144 -5.74 8.94 -5.06
C GLY A 144 -6.72 9.43 -4.01
N ASN A 145 -7.34 8.50 -3.29
CA ASN A 145 -8.23 8.78 -2.17
C ASN A 145 -7.75 8.00 -0.93
N ILE A 146 -7.52 8.73 0.16
CA ILE A 146 -7.17 8.16 1.47
C ILE A 146 -8.25 8.58 2.47
N THR A 147 -9.18 7.68 2.77
CA THR A 147 -10.37 8.03 3.55
C THR A 147 -10.90 6.92 4.45
N GLY A 148 -11.42 7.27 5.62
CA GLY A 148 -12.03 6.28 6.52
C GLY A 148 -11.02 5.30 7.12
N ASN A 149 -9.75 5.67 7.22
CA ASN A 149 -8.72 4.85 7.89
C ASN A 149 -8.50 5.30 9.33
N VAL A 150 -7.93 4.42 10.15
CA VAL A 150 -7.53 4.70 11.53
C VAL A 150 -6.02 4.63 11.63
N TYR A 151 -5.39 5.68 12.15
CA TYR A 151 -3.96 5.73 12.38
C TYR A 151 -3.68 5.83 13.88
N GLN A 152 -2.67 5.12 14.39
CA GLN A 152 -2.26 5.23 15.79
C GLN A 152 -0.73 5.25 15.91
N TYR A 153 -0.22 6.11 16.80
CA TYR A 153 1.19 6.12 17.24
C TYR A 153 2.26 6.20 16.12
N LEU A 154 1.91 6.74 14.96
CA LEU A 154 2.81 6.89 13.80
C LEU A 154 3.61 8.19 13.85
N ARG A 155 4.73 8.24 13.12
CA ARG A 155 5.43 9.52 12.90
C ARG A 155 4.62 10.39 11.96
N VAL A 156 4.16 9.83 10.84
CA VAL A 156 3.35 10.52 9.84
C VAL A 156 2.22 9.60 9.43
N ALA A 157 0.96 10.04 9.48
CA ALA A 157 -0.12 9.22 8.95
C ALA A 157 -0.09 9.20 7.42
N ASN A 158 -0.03 10.37 6.76
CA ASN A 158 0.07 10.47 5.31
C ASN A 158 1.17 11.43 4.87
N SER A 159 1.99 11.01 3.90
CA SER A 159 3.04 11.83 3.30
C SER A 159 2.86 11.88 1.78
N LEU A 160 2.46 13.03 1.28
CA LEU A 160 2.35 13.31 -0.16
C LEU A 160 3.61 14.07 -0.61
N GLY A 161 4.49 13.38 -1.32
CA GLY A 161 5.74 13.89 -1.87
C GLY A 161 5.54 14.93 -2.96
N ALA A 162 6.63 15.60 -3.36
CA ALA A 162 6.58 16.76 -4.27
C ALA A 162 6.01 16.45 -5.66
N SER A 163 6.14 15.21 -6.11
CA SER A 163 5.62 14.74 -7.41
C SER A 163 4.14 14.34 -7.38
N SER A 164 3.55 14.19 -6.19
CA SER A 164 2.14 13.78 -6.05
C SER A 164 1.17 14.87 -6.53
N SER A 165 0.06 14.47 -7.14
CA SER A 165 -0.99 15.41 -7.57
C SER A 165 -2.39 14.81 -7.54
N GLY A 166 -3.39 15.64 -7.20
CA GLY A 166 -4.80 15.26 -7.27
C GLY A 166 -5.27 14.27 -6.19
N TRP A 167 -4.52 14.14 -5.09
CA TRP A 167 -4.92 13.28 -3.97
C TRP A 167 -5.98 13.91 -3.10
N ASN A 168 -6.94 13.13 -2.64
CA ASN A 168 -7.93 13.50 -1.63
C ASN A 168 -7.64 12.74 -0.33
N ILE A 169 -7.40 13.45 0.77
CA ILE A 169 -7.23 12.86 2.10
C ILE A 169 -8.30 13.42 3.02
N GLN A 170 -9.27 12.63 3.45
CA GLN A 170 -10.42 13.10 4.22
C GLN A 170 -10.93 12.02 5.17
N SER A 171 -11.66 12.42 6.22
CA SER A 171 -12.46 11.49 7.04
C SER A 171 -11.69 10.31 7.64
N ASN A 172 -10.42 10.52 8.01
CA ASN A 172 -9.61 9.54 8.74
C ASN A 172 -9.64 9.83 10.25
N ALA A 173 -9.41 8.80 11.07
CA ALA A 173 -9.22 8.93 12.51
C ALA A 173 -7.72 8.93 12.85
N TYR A 174 -7.28 9.89 13.66
CA TYR A 174 -5.88 10.12 13.97
C TYR A 174 -5.63 10.08 15.48
N GLY A 175 -5.09 8.96 15.98
CA GLY A 175 -4.78 8.80 17.39
C GLY A 175 -3.84 9.89 17.94
N SER A 176 -4.02 10.20 19.23
CA SER A 176 -3.40 11.33 19.93
C SER A 176 -1.86 11.38 19.93
N LYS A 177 -1.18 10.28 19.59
CA LYS A 177 0.30 10.20 19.57
C LYS A 177 0.90 10.19 18.16
N ILE A 178 0.14 10.61 17.14
CA ILE A 178 0.69 10.81 15.81
C ILE A 178 1.42 12.15 15.75
N SER A 179 2.68 12.16 15.27
CA SER A 179 3.46 13.42 15.23
C SER A 179 2.97 14.38 14.15
N LYS A 180 2.57 13.87 12.98
CA LYS A 180 1.98 14.65 11.89
C LYS A 180 0.88 13.86 11.20
N TRP A 181 -0.31 14.43 11.06
CA TRP A 181 -1.40 13.76 10.35
C TRP A 181 -1.11 13.70 8.85
N ASN A 182 -0.84 14.85 8.23
CA ASN A 182 -0.64 14.94 6.80
C ASN A 182 0.55 15.86 6.49
N ILE A 183 1.47 15.38 5.65
CA ILE A 183 2.47 16.19 4.97
C ILE A 183 2.05 16.29 3.50
N ASN A 184 1.99 17.50 2.97
CA ASN A 184 1.58 17.74 1.59
C ASN A 184 2.56 18.67 0.88
N SER A 185 3.51 18.06 0.17
CA SER A 185 4.50 18.75 -0.65
C SER A 185 4.12 18.77 -2.14
N GLY A 186 3.09 18.01 -2.53
CA GLY A 186 2.60 17.91 -3.90
C GLY A 186 1.68 19.06 -4.30
N LYS A 187 1.07 18.93 -5.48
CA LYS A 187 0.21 19.99 -6.07
C LYS A 187 -1.22 19.51 -6.26
N ARG A 188 -2.19 20.41 -6.10
CA ARG A 188 -3.63 20.10 -6.31
C ARG A 188 -4.16 18.94 -5.44
N ASN A 189 -3.47 18.60 -4.36
CA ASN A 189 -3.95 17.67 -3.36
C ASN A 189 -4.96 18.38 -2.45
N LYS A 190 -6.09 17.75 -2.19
CA LYS A 190 -7.11 18.16 -1.22
C LYS A 190 -6.89 17.40 0.07
N VAL A 191 -6.25 18.06 1.04
CA VAL A 191 -6.03 17.49 2.36
C VAL A 191 -7.03 18.12 3.31
N GLY A 192 -8.04 17.34 3.70
CA GLY A 192 -9.05 17.69 4.68
C GLY A 192 -8.70 17.22 6.10
N GLY A 193 -9.61 17.53 7.02
CA GLY A 193 -9.50 17.12 8.42
C GLY A 193 -9.93 15.67 8.67
N GLY A 194 -9.81 15.27 9.93
CA GLY A 194 -10.25 13.99 10.48
C GLY A 194 -10.57 14.14 11.96
N SER A 195 -11.00 13.06 12.61
CA SER A 195 -11.24 13.05 14.05
C SER A 195 -9.98 12.64 14.81
N PRO A 196 -9.68 13.25 15.97
CA PRO A 196 -8.70 12.71 16.93
C PRO A 196 -9.09 11.32 17.46
#